data_AF-A0A9X1RHG9-F1
#
_entry.id   AF-A0A9X1RHG9-F1
#
_cell.length_a   1.000
_cell.length_b   1.000
_cell.length_c   1.000
_cell.angle_alpha   90.00
_cell.angle_beta   90.00
_cell.angle_gamma   90.00
#
_symmetry.space_group_name_H-M   'P 1'
#
loop_
_entity.id
_entity.type
_entity.pdbx_description
1 polymer ?
#
loop_
_entity_poly.entity_id
_entity_poly.type
_entity_poly.pdbx_seq_one_letter_code
_entity_poly.pdbx_strand_id
1 'polypeptide(L)'
;MLNSVDYLGNITLDVAFAPKKFVDANPKMTQAFIDAMDDATALIAKDKKLAAEIYARSSKIKVDPVEIQDMIVDPDTRFSTVPTGMMQFSEFMHRAGSIKLKPTKWSDMFVPQLASRPGS
;
A
#
# COMPACT_ATOMS: atom_id res chain seq x y z
N MET A 1 -4.20 24.14 5.93
CA MET A 1 -3.38 23.00 6.38
C MET A 1 -2.58 22.52 5.18
N LEU A 2 -1.35 22.05 5.40
CA LEU A 2 -0.50 21.49 4.34
C LEU A 2 -0.88 20.02 4.17
N ASN A 3 -1.22 19.57 2.95
CA ASN A 3 -1.43 18.16 2.64
C ASN A 3 -0.22 17.63 1.87
N SER A 4 0.28 16.44 2.20
CA SER A 4 1.39 15.82 1.48
C SER A 4 1.09 15.58 0.00
N VAL A 5 -0.18 15.33 -0.36
CA VAL A 5 -0.62 15.13 -1.74
C VAL A 5 -0.35 16.38 -2.60
N ASP A 6 -0.42 17.58 -2.03
CA ASP A 6 -0.16 18.84 -2.74
C ASP A 6 1.31 18.97 -3.21
N TYR A 7 2.24 18.28 -2.54
CA TYR A 7 3.68 18.42 -2.78
C TYR A 7 4.31 17.16 -3.38
N LEU A 8 3.88 15.99 -2.92
CA LEU A 8 4.41 14.69 -3.34
C LEU A 8 3.54 14.05 -4.43
N GLY A 9 2.30 14.51 -4.61
CA GLY A 9 1.30 13.82 -5.39
C GLY A 9 0.76 12.57 -4.69
N ASN A 10 -0.09 11.82 -5.40
CA ASN A 10 -0.54 10.52 -4.93
C ASN A 10 0.60 9.51 -5.09
N ILE A 11 1.17 9.08 -3.96
CA ILE A 11 2.20 8.06 -3.89
C ILE A 11 1.75 6.91 -2.98
N THR A 12 2.32 5.72 -3.17
CA THR A 12 2.21 4.66 -2.17
C THR A 12 2.96 5.09 -0.92
N LEU A 13 2.19 5.31 0.16
CA LEU A 13 2.73 5.75 1.45
C LEU A 13 3.25 4.56 2.26
N ASP A 14 2.45 3.51 2.37
CA ASP A 14 2.74 2.33 3.18
C ASP A 14 2.90 1.06 2.32
N VAL A 15 3.81 0.20 2.74
CA VAL A 15 4.05 -1.12 2.11
C VAL A 15 4.17 -2.20 3.18
N ALA A 16 3.60 -3.37 2.91
CA ALA A 16 3.93 -4.58 3.64
C ALA A 16 5.26 -5.15 3.10
N PHE A 17 6.17 -5.56 3.97
CA PHE A 17 7.46 -6.10 3.57
C PHE A 17 7.75 -7.44 4.24
N ALA A 18 8.58 -8.25 3.57
CA ALA A 18 9.13 -9.49 4.10
C ALA A 18 10.60 -9.62 3.64
N PRO A 19 11.46 -10.34 4.39
CA PRO A 19 12.82 -10.60 3.95
C PRO A 19 12.83 -11.34 2.61
N LYS A 20 13.73 -10.94 1.69
CA LYS A 20 13.88 -11.59 0.38
C LYS A 20 14.03 -13.11 0.48
N LYS A 21 14.83 -13.61 1.43
CA LYS A 21 15.01 -15.05 1.68
C LYS A 21 13.69 -15.79 1.96
N PHE A 22 12.73 -15.13 2.61
CA PHE A 22 11.43 -15.73 2.92
C PHE A 22 10.57 -15.81 1.66
N VAL A 23 10.52 -14.72 0.87
CA VAL A 23 9.78 -14.66 -0.39
C VAL A 23 10.31 -15.72 -1.37
N ASP A 24 11.63 -15.79 -1.54
CA ASP A 24 12.29 -16.73 -2.44
C ASP A 24 12.04 -18.19 -2.02
N ALA A 25 12.03 -18.48 -0.71
CA ALA A 25 11.76 -19.82 -0.19
C ALA A 25 10.26 -20.20 -0.16
N ASN A 26 9.35 -19.21 -0.14
CA ASN A 26 7.91 -19.43 0.04
C ASN A 26 7.07 -18.71 -1.03
N PRO A 27 7.26 -19.01 -2.33
CA PRO A 27 6.56 -18.31 -3.40
C PRO A 27 5.04 -18.49 -3.34
N LYS A 28 4.55 -19.67 -2.92
CA LYS A 28 3.11 -19.95 -2.75
C LYS A 28 2.49 -19.15 -1.61
N MET A 29 3.18 -19.06 -0.47
CA MET A 29 2.70 -18.26 0.67
C MET A 29 2.69 -16.77 0.32
N THR A 30 3.70 -16.31 -0.41
CA THR A 30 3.76 -14.93 -0.90
C THR A 30 2.58 -14.63 -1.82
N GLN A 31 2.27 -15.53 -2.76
CA GLN A 31 1.11 -15.37 -3.64
C GLN A 31 -0.20 -15.36 -2.85
N ALA A 32 -0.40 -16.30 -1.93
CA ALA A 32 -1.61 -16.34 -1.10
C ALA A 32 -1.80 -15.06 -0.26
N PHE A 33 -0.72 -14.47 0.24
CA PHE A 33 -0.78 -13.19 0.94
C PHE A 33 -1.21 -12.04 0.01
N ILE A 34 -0.66 -12.00 -1.21
CA ILE A 34 -1.04 -10.99 -2.22
C ILE A 34 -2.52 -11.14 -2.61
N ASP A 35 -2.98 -12.36 -2.85
CA ASP A 35 -4.38 -12.64 -3.21
C ASP A 35 -5.32 -12.21 -2.08
N ALA A 36 -4.96 -12.47 -0.81
CA ALA A 36 -5.74 -12.00 0.33
C ALA A 36 -5.78 -10.46 0.46
N MET A 37 -4.69 -9.78 0.08
CA MET A 37 -4.67 -8.31 0.03
C MET A 37 -5.53 -7.76 -1.12
N ASP A 38 -5.59 -8.45 -2.26
CA ASP A 38 -6.49 -8.11 -3.37
C ASP A 38 -7.95 -8.26 -2.93
N ASP A 39 -8.30 -9.36 -2.28
CA ASP A 39 -9.64 -9.61 -1.73
C ASP A 39 -10.05 -8.53 -0.71
N ALA A 40 -9.13 -8.18 0.21
CA ALA A 40 -9.37 -7.14 1.20
C ALA A 40 -9.58 -5.77 0.54
N THR A 41 -8.76 -5.42 -0.45
CA THR A 41 -8.89 -4.17 -1.20
C THR A 41 -10.23 -4.11 -1.95
N ALA A 42 -10.63 -5.21 -2.58
CA ALA A 42 -11.91 -5.31 -3.28
C ALA A 42 -13.10 -5.17 -2.31
N LEU A 43 -13.00 -5.76 -1.11
CA LEU A 43 -14.00 -5.61 -0.06
C LEU A 43 -14.14 -4.15 0.38
N ILE A 44 -13.03 -3.45 0.66
CA ILE A 44 -13.04 -2.04 1.07
C ILE A 44 -13.68 -1.16 -0.01
N ALA A 45 -13.33 -1.40 -1.29
CA ALA A 45 -13.90 -0.64 -2.39
C ALA A 45 -15.42 -0.83 -2.49
N LYS A 46 -15.88 -2.08 -2.33
CA LYS A 46 -17.29 -2.48 -2.44
C LYS A 46 -18.14 -2.05 -1.26
N ASP A 47 -17.65 -2.17 -0.04
CA ASP A 47 -18.41 -1.94 1.19
C ASP A 47 -17.53 -1.32 2.29
N LYS A 48 -17.43 0.01 2.24
CA LYS A 48 -16.61 0.81 3.17
C LYS A 48 -17.13 0.73 4.61
N LYS A 49 -18.46 0.63 4.77
CA LYS A 49 -19.09 0.48 6.09
C LYS A 49 -18.70 -0.86 6.71
N LEU A 50 -18.86 -1.95 5.97
CA LEU A 50 -18.46 -3.27 6.45
C LEU A 50 -16.96 -3.34 6.76
N ALA A 51 -16.11 -2.73 5.92
CA ALA A 51 -14.68 -2.65 6.18
C ALA A 51 -14.37 -1.93 7.50
N ALA A 52 -15.03 -0.79 7.76
CA ALA A 52 -14.89 -0.05 9.02
C ALA A 52 -15.34 -0.87 10.24
N GLU A 53 -16.47 -1.58 10.12
CA GLU A 53 -16.96 -2.47 11.18
C GLU A 53 -16.01 -3.65 11.44
N ILE A 54 -15.42 -4.26 10.40
CA ILE A 54 -14.41 -5.32 10.54
C ILE A 54 -13.18 -4.79 11.28
N TYR A 55 -12.70 -3.60 10.91
CA TYR A 55 -11.56 -2.97 11.58
C TYR A 55 -11.88 -2.69 13.05
N ALA A 56 -13.03 -2.09 13.36
CA ALA A 56 -13.42 -1.77 14.72
C ALA A 56 -13.54 -3.01 15.62
N ARG A 57 -14.04 -4.13 15.09
CA ARG A 57 -14.12 -5.41 15.83
C ARG A 57 -12.76 -6.08 16.04
N SER A 58 -11.82 -5.89 15.13
CA SER A 58 -10.48 -6.52 15.21
C SER A 58 -9.46 -5.66 15.97
N SER A 59 -9.74 -4.36 16.14
CA SER A 59 -8.91 -3.43 16.89
C SER A 59 -8.83 -3.78 18.37
N LYS A 60 -7.64 -3.65 18.95
CA LYS A 60 -7.41 -3.80 20.40
C LYS A 60 -7.82 -2.56 21.21
N ILE A 61 -8.02 -1.44 20.53
CA ILE A 61 -8.51 -0.19 21.11
C ILE A 61 -9.92 0.06 20.62
N LYS A 62 -10.78 0.61 21.49
CA LYS A 62 -12.14 0.96 21.10
C LYS A 62 -12.07 2.13 20.11
N VAL A 63 -12.53 1.88 18.88
CA VAL A 63 -12.67 2.86 17.81
C VAL A 63 -14.12 2.87 17.35
N ASP A 64 -14.63 4.02 16.97
CA ASP A 64 -15.96 4.13 16.39
C ASP A 64 -15.92 3.71 14.91
N PRO A 65 -16.71 2.72 14.47
CA PRO A 65 -16.82 2.38 13.06
C PRO A 65 -17.16 3.56 12.16
N VAL A 66 -17.88 4.57 12.65
CA VAL A 66 -18.21 5.77 11.86
C VAL A 66 -16.96 6.59 11.58
N GLU A 67 -16.11 6.83 12.58
CA GLU A 67 -14.84 7.55 12.41
C GLU A 67 -13.90 6.81 11.43
N ILE A 68 -13.87 5.48 11.49
CA ILE A 68 -13.07 4.67 10.57
C ILE A 68 -13.64 4.73 9.16
N GLN A 69 -14.97 4.70 9.01
CA GLN A 69 -15.60 4.85 7.70
C GLN A 69 -15.29 6.22 7.10
N ASP A 70 -15.30 7.29 7.90
CA ASP A 70 -14.94 8.65 7.47
C ASP A 70 -13.50 8.70 6.94
N MET A 71 -12.55 8.01 7.59
CA MET A 71 -11.18 7.87 7.09
C MET A 71 -11.10 7.08 5.77
N ILE A 72 -11.90 6.03 5.60
CA ILE A 72 -11.91 5.19 4.40
C ILE A 72 -12.52 5.94 3.19
N VAL A 73 -13.50 6.82 3.40
CA VAL A 73 -14.14 7.61 2.33
C VAL A 73 -13.39 8.88 1.97
N ASP A 74 -12.38 9.26 2.76
CA ASP A 74 -11.54 10.42 2.47
C ASP A 74 -10.96 10.30 1.04
N PRO A 75 -11.06 11.35 0.20
CA PRO A 75 -10.63 11.31 -1.20
C PRO A 75 -9.13 11.04 -1.39
N ASP A 76 -8.31 11.29 -0.37
CA ASP A 76 -6.88 11.05 -0.38
C ASP A 76 -6.52 9.66 0.19
N THR A 77 -7.48 8.95 0.79
CA THR A 77 -7.30 7.57 1.24
C THR A 77 -7.49 6.59 0.09
N ARG A 78 -6.49 5.74 -0.15
CA ARG A 78 -6.53 4.70 -1.19
C ARG A 78 -5.98 3.40 -0.67
N PHE A 79 -6.72 2.31 -0.90
CA PHE A 79 -6.26 0.95 -0.66
C PHE A 79 -6.01 0.30 -2.02
N SER A 80 -4.82 -0.21 -2.24
CA SER A 80 -4.39 -0.81 -3.50
C SER A 80 -3.20 -1.71 -3.28
N THR A 81 -3.15 -2.78 -4.05
CA THR A 81 -2.00 -3.68 -4.22
C THR A 81 -1.16 -3.33 -5.46
N VAL A 82 -1.53 -2.25 -6.16
CA VAL A 82 -0.78 -1.67 -7.27
C VAL A 82 -0.06 -0.41 -6.77
N PRO A 83 1.28 -0.40 -6.72
CA PRO A 83 2.02 0.76 -6.24
C PRO A 83 1.89 1.95 -7.22
N THR A 84 1.85 3.16 -6.67
CA THR A 84 1.70 4.41 -7.43
C THR A 84 2.80 5.40 -7.05
N GLY A 85 3.41 6.07 -8.02
CA GLY A 85 4.35 7.17 -7.78
C GLY A 85 5.67 6.77 -7.11
N MET A 86 6.03 5.48 -7.10
CA MET A 86 7.23 5.00 -6.43
C MET A 86 8.50 5.49 -7.10
N MET A 87 8.50 5.67 -8.42
CA MET A 87 9.65 6.26 -9.12
C MET A 87 9.85 7.73 -8.75
N GLN A 88 8.77 8.51 -8.63
CA GLN A 88 8.86 9.91 -8.18
C GLN A 88 9.42 10.00 -6.76
N PHE A 89 8.93 9.15 -5.85
CA PHE A 89 9.40 9.13 -4.47
C PHE A 89 10.88 8.70 -4.38
N SER A 90 11.28 7.66 -5.12
CA SER A 90 12.68 7.22 -5.13
C SER A 90 13.64 8.25 -5.73
N GLU A 91 13.21 9.02 -6.74
CA GLU A 91 13.98 10.15 -7.28
C GLU A 91 14.18 11.24 -6.23
N PHE A 92 13.13 11.62 -5.52
CA PHE A 92 13.23 12.57 -4.41
C PHE A 92 14.21 12.07 -3.34
N MET A 93 14.07 10.83 -2.90
CA MET A 93 14.93 10.22 -1.87
C MET A 93 16.40 10.15 -2.31
N HIS A 94 16.67 9.88 -3.58
CA HIS A 94 18.03 9.87 -4.12
C HIS A 94 18.62 11.28 -4.17
N ARG A 95 17.86 12.28 -4.64
CA ARG A 95 18.29 13.69 -4.68
C ARG A 95 18.52 14.26 -3.28
N ALA A 96 17.73 13.84 -2.30
CA ALA A 96 17.90 14.21 -0.89
C ALA A 96 19.08 13.48 -0.21
N GLY A 97 19.69 12.50 -0.87
CA GLY A 97 20.79 11.70 -0.31
C GLY A 97 20.37 10.58 0.66
N SER A 98 19.06 10.36 0.82
CA SER A 98 18.51 9.32 1.70
C SER A 98 18.73 7.91 1.16
N ILE A 99 18.83 7.73 -0.16
CA ILE A 99 19.22 6.48 -0.81
C ILE A 99 20.38 6.72 -1.78
N LYS A 100 21.33 5.78 -1.81
CA LYS A 100 22.48 5.83 -2.74
C LYS A 100 22.19 5.20 -4.08
N LEU A 101 21.37 4.15 -4.09
CA LEU A 101 21.01 3.40 -5.27
C LEU A 101 19.56 3.69 -5.61
N LYS A 102 19.34 4.24 -6.80
CA LYS A 102 17.99 4.48 -7.33
C LYS A 102 17.53 3.24 -8.11
N PRO A 103 16.30 2.75 -7.91
CA PRO A 103 15.72 1.72 -8.77
C PRO A 103 15.66 2.19 -10.23
N THR A 104 15.67 1.26 -11.19
CA THR A 104 15.54 1.62 -12.62
C THR A 104 14.08 1.69 -13.02
N LYS A 105 13.24 0.85 -12.41
CA LYS A 105 11.78 0.81 -12.55
C LYS A 105 11.15 0.45 -11.21
N TRP A 106 9.87 0.80 -11.03
CA TRP A 106 9.20 0.60 -9.74
C TRP A 106 9.23 -0.86 -9.30
N SER A 107 9.10 -1.80 -10.24
CA SER A 107 9.03 -3.24 -9.96
C SER A 107 10.34 -3.83 -9.43
N ASP A 108 11.47 -3.11 -9.54
CA ASP A 108 12.73 -3.50 -8.90
C ASP A 108 12.64 -3.49 -7.36
N MET A 109 11.67 -2.74 -6.80
CA MET A 109 11.47 -2.60 -5.35
C MET A 109 10.51 -3.63 -4.76
N PHE A 110 9.77 -4.36 -5.59
CA PHE A 110 8.68 -5.23 -5.14
C PHE A 110 8.94 -6.70 -5.50
N VAL A 111 8.14 -7.58 -4.92
CA VAL A 111 8.22 -9.02 -5.20
C VAL A 111 7.84 -9.31 -6.66
N PRO A 112 8.46 -10.32 -7.33
CA PRO A 112 8.24 -10.59 -8.75
C PRO A 112 6.77 -10.81 -9.15
N GLN A 113 5.96 -11.32 -8.23
CA GLN A 113 4.52 -11.57 -8.41
C GLN A 113 3.73 -10.29 -8.74
N LEU A 114 4.24 -9.12 -8.33
CA LEU A 114 3.60 -7.83 -8.61
C LEU A 114 4.08 -7.22 -9.93
N ALA A 115 5.19 -7.67 -10.52
CA ALA A 115 5.90 -6.95 -11.59
C ALA A 115 5.09 -6.73 -12.88
N SER A 116 4.04 -7.53 -13.13
CA SER A 116 3.13 -7.41 -14.27
C SER A 116 1.96 -6.45 -14.05
N ARG A 117 1.77 -5.95 -12.81
CA ARG A 117 0.70 -5.00 -12.49
C ARG A 117 1.01 -3.62 -13.07
N PRO A 118 0.00 -2.77 -13.31
CA PRO A 118 0.21 -1.43 -13.88
C PRO A 118 0.69 -0.42 -12.83
N GLY A 119 1.81 -0.71 -12.16
CA GLY A 119 2.41 0.17 -11.16
C GLY A 119 3.21 1.34 -11.74
N SER A 120 3.56 2.32 -10.89
CA SER A 120 4.42 3.47 -11.21
C SER A 120 5.33 3.88 -10.06
#